data_AF-A0A3R7VZC7-F1
#
_entry.id   AF-A0A3R7VZC7-F1
#
_cell.length_a   1.000
_cell.length_b   1.000
_cell.length_c   1.000
_cell.angle_alpha   90.00
_cell.angle_beta   90.00
_cell.angle_gamma   90.00
#
_symmetry.space_group_name_H-M   'P 1'
#
loop_
_entity.id
_entity.type
_entity.pdbx_description
1 polymer ?
#
loop_
_entity_poly.entity_id
_entity_poly.type
_entity_poly.pdbx_seq_one_letter_code
_entity_poly.pdbx_strand_id
1 'polypeptide(L)'
;MAQALKVISPVVGGFGQDRAARYEAKQLEAQGKAVEAQGTRQAENIRRNVQGILGDLTAATVAQGGSNSDPGAIRRAAKIESRGKFNEEAALFGAGEQAAGLRNKGRAARFQGRIARNQGIMQGVGNFLSSGKDAASAGSSMLKVFGG
;
A
#
# COMPACT_ATOMS: atom_id res chain seq x y z
N MET A 1 6.00 9.25 -42.56
CA MET A 1 6.59 9.04 -41.22
C MET A 1 5.83 9.71 -40.06
N ALA A 2 5.01 10.75 -40.27
CA ALA A 2 4.31 11.46 -39.18
C ALA A 2 3.14 10.69 -38.51
N GLN A 3 2.52 9.71 -39.19
CA GLN A 3 1.38 8.95 -38.65
C GLN A 3 1.78 7.86 -37.64
N ALA A 4 2.98 7.27 -37.77
CA ALA A 4 3.48 6.28 -36.81
C ALA A 4 3.76 6.91 -35.44
N LEU A 5 4.29 8.13 -35.41
CA LEU A 5 4.56 8.87 -34.16
C LEU A 5 3.28 9.19 -33.36
N LYS A 6 2.15 9.45 -34.03
CA LYS A 6 0.86 9.74 -33.37
C LYS A 6 0.20 8.49 -32.75
N VAL A 7 0.46 7.30 -33.29
CA VAL A 7 -0.08 6.03 -32.76
C VAL A 7 0.82 5.46 -31.65
N ILE A 8 2.13 5.69 -31.72
CA ILE A 8 3.11 5.23 -30.72
C ILE A 8 3.00 6.03 -29.41
N SER A 9 2.74 7.34 -29.49
CA SER A 9 2.70 8.25 -28.33
C SER A 9 1.71 7.83 -27.20
N PRO A 10 0.42 7.53 -27.46
CA PRO A 10 -0.52 7.13 -26.40
C PRO A 10 -0.25 5.73 -25.83
N VAL A 11 0.25 4.80 -26.66
CA VAL A 11 0.57 3.44 -26.21
C VAL A 11 1.81 3.45 -25.32
N VAL A 12 2.88 4.15 -25.72
CA VAL A 12 4.10 4.28 -24.91
C VAL A 12 3.84 5.06 -23.62
N GLY A 13 2.95 6.07 -23.66
CA GLY A 13 2.48 6.77 -22.45
C GLY A 13 1.79 5.86 -21.44
N GLY A 14 0.91 4.96 -21.91
CA GLY A 14 0.20 4.01 -21.04
C GLY A 14 1.11 2.96 -20.38
N PHE A 15 2.14 2.47 -21.08
CA PHE A 15 3.14 1.58 -20.50
C PHE A 15 4.03 2.28 -19.47
N GLY A 16 4.40 3.54 -19.71
CA GLY A 16 5.15 4.35 -18.75
C GLY A 16 4.36 4.58 -17.45
N GLN A 17 3.07 4.92 -17.56
CA GLN A 17 2.18 5.11 -16.42
C GLN A 17 1.95 3.81 -15.63
N ASP A 18 1.77 2.66 -16.27
CA ASP A 18 1.67 1.37 -15.57
C ASP A 18 2.97 1.06 -14.80
N ARG A 19 4.13 1.35 -15.38
CA ARG A 19 5.42 1.13 -14.72
C ARG A 19 5.59 2.05 -13.51
N ALA A 20 5.29 3.34 -13.65
CA ALA A 20 5.32 4.31 -12.55
C ALA A 20 4.37 3.91 -11.41
N ALA A 21 3.13 3.54 -11.73
CA ALA A 21 2.14 3.09 -10.76
C ALA A 21 2.55 1.80 -10.02
N ARG A 22 3.24 0.88 -10.69
CA ARG A 22 3.82 -0.31 -10.04
C ARG A 22 4.96 0.03 -9.09
N TYR A 23 5.80 1.01 -9.45
CA TYR A 23 6.87 1.49 -8.57
C TYR A 23 6.29 2.16 -7.32
N GLU A 24 5.30 3.05 -7.50
CA GLU A 24 4.59 3.69 -6.40
C GLU A 24 3.92 2.65 -5.49
N ALA A 25 3.26 1.65 -6.06
CA ALA A 25 2.68 0.56 -5.28
C ALA A 25 3.72 -0.24 -4.48
N LYS A 26 4.91 -0.49 -5.05
CA LYS A 26 6.01 -1.13 -4.33
C LYS A 26 6.53 -0.26 -3.19
N GLN A 27 6.61 1.05 -3.37
CA GLN A 27 6.99 1.97 -2.29
C GLN A 27 5.96 1.96 -1.17
N LEU A 28 4.67 2.00 -1.50
CA LEU A 28 3.58 1.93 -0.51
C LEU A 28 3.56 0.59 0.24
N GLU A 29 3.87 -0.52 -0.43
CA GLU A 29 4.03 -1.82 0.23
C GLU A 29 5.25 -1.85 1.16
N ALA A 30 6.38 -1.27 0.75
CA ALA A 30 7.57 -1.17 1.58
C ALA A 30 7.32 -0.29 2.83
N GLN A 31 6.63 0.84 2.65
CA GLN A 31 6.18 1.69 3.75
C GLN A 31 5.22 0.94 4.69
N GLY A 32 4.26 0.20 4.15
CA GLY A 32 3.34 -0.62 4.96
C GLY A 32 4.08 -1.67 5.81
N LYS A 33 5.09 -2.33 5.24
CA LYS A 33 5.96 -3.26 6.00
C LYS A 33 6.78 -2.55 7.07
N ALA A 34 7.28 -1.35 6.79
CA ALA A 34 8.02 -0.57 7.77
C ALA A 34 7.13 -0.14 8.94
N VAL A 35 5.87 0.24 8.67
CA VAL A 35 4.89 0.58 9.71
C VAL A 35 4.53 -0.65 10.55
N GLU A 36 4.28 -1.81 9.94
CA GLU A 36 4.08 -3.06 10.68
C GLU A 36 5.27 -3.37 11.59
N ALA A 37 6.49 -3.31 11.07
CA ALA A 37 7.70 -3.57 11.83
C ALA A 37 7.90 -2.55 12.97
N GLN A 38 7.56 -1.28 12.75
CA GLN A 38 7.57 -0.25 13.78
C GLN A 38 6.55 -0.55 14.89
N GLY A 39 5.33 -0.95 14.51
CA GLY A 39 4.30 -1.38 15.45
C GLY A 39 4.73 -2.60 16.27
N THR A 40 5.37 -3.58 15.64
CA THR A 40 5.90 -4.77 16.35
C THR A 40 6.98 -4.38 17.35
N ARG A 41 7.91 -3.49 16.97
CA ARG A 41 8.94 -2.97 17.88
C ARG A 41 8.34 -2.19 19.04
N GLN A 42 7.30 -1.41 18.79
CA GLN A 42 6.60 -0.65 19.83
C GLN A 42 5.88 -1.57 20.80
N ALA A 43 5.20 -2.59 20.29
CA ALA A 43 4.58 -3.64 21.10
C ALA A 43 5.61 -4.36 21.98
N GLU A 44 6.77 -4.73 21.43
CA GLU A 44 7.86 -5.35 22.17
C GLU A 44 8.42 -4.42 23.27
N ASN A 45 8.55 -3.13 23.00
CA ASN A 45 8.94 -2.14 24.01
C ASN A 45 7.92 -2.02 25.14
N ILE A 46 6.62 -2.02 24.81
CA ILE A 46 5.54 -2.02 25.82
C ILE A 46 5.65 -3.28 26.68
N ARG A 47 5.83 -4.45 26.06
CA ARG A 47 5.99 -5.71 26.77
C ARG A 47 7.19 -5.70 27.72
N ARG A 48 8.36 -5.22 27.25
CA ARG A 48 9.56 -5.06 28.08
C ARG A 48 9.34 -4.11 29.25
N ASN A 49 8.69 -2.97 29.01
CA ASN A 49 8.37 -2.01 30.06
C ASN A 49 7.43 -2.60 31.11
N VAL A 50 6.40 -3.35 30.68
CA VAL A 50 5.47 -4.04 31.59
C VAL A 50 6.21 -5.07 32.44
N GLN A 51 7.09 -5.88 31.83
CA GLN A 51 7.91 -6.84 32.56
C GLN A 51 8.84 -6.16 33.57
N GLY A 52 9.46 -5.03 33.21
CA GLY A 52 10.28 -4.23 34.12
C GLY A 52 9.47 -3.73 35.32
N ILE A 53 8.31 -3.13 35.07
CA ILE A 53 7.42 -2.64 36.14
C ILE A 53 6.95 -3.78 37.04
N LEU A 54 6.63 -4.95 36.49
CA LEU A 54 6.26 -6.12 37.28
C LEU A 54 7.43 -6.61 38.13
N GLY A 55 8.64 -6.63 37.58
CA GLY A 55 9.87 -6.95 38.32
C GLY A 55 10.12 -5.99 39.47
N ASP A 56 10.01 -4.68 39.22
CA ASP A 56 10.17 -3.63 40.24
C ASP A 56 9.08 -3.74 41.31
N LEU A 57 7.84 -4.03 40.92
CA LEU A 57 6.74 -4.26 41.85
C LEU A 57 7.01 -5.47 42.75
N THR A 58 7.48 -6.58 42.17
CA THR A 58 7.87 -7.77 42.95
C THR A 58 9.02 -7.46 43.89
N ALA A 59 10.08 -6.80 43.41
CA ALA A 59 11.23 -6.42 44.25
C ALA A 59 10.82 -5.49 45.40
N ALA A 60 9.97 -4.49 45.13
CA ALA A 60 9.46 -3.58 46.14
C ALA A 60 8.56 -4.29 47.17
N THR A 61 7.73 -5.25 46.73
CA THR A 61 6.86 -6.03 47.62
C THR A 61 7.70 -6.88 48.58
N VAL A 62 8.74 -7.54 48.07
CA VAL A 62 9.69 -8.32 48.88
C VAL A 62 10.48 -7.42 49.83
N ALA A 63 10.99 -6.27 49.35
CA ALA A 63 11.78 -5.34 50.17
C ALA A 63 10.99 -4.72 51.34
N GLN A 64 9.67 -4.55 51.19
CA GLN A 64 8.79 -4.07 52.26
C GLN A 64 8.39 -5.16 53.27
N GLY A 65 8.96 -6.37 53.17
CA GLY A 65 8.58 -7.52 53.99
C GLY A 65 7.22 -8.10 53.62
N GLY A 66 6.64 -7.68 52.49
CA GLY A 66 5.41 -8.23 51.95
C GLY A 66 5.63 -9.60 51.33
N SER A 67 4.65 -10.49 51.49
CA SER A 67 4.64 -11.76 50.78
C SER A 67 4.25 -11.54 49.32
N ASN A 68 4.85 -12.28 48.39
CA ASN A 68 4.43 -12.33 46.98
C ASN A 68 2.97 -12.81 46.82
N SER A 69 2.37 -13.32 47.89
CA SER A 69 0.96 -13.74 47.96
C SER A 69 0.01 -12.64 48.45
N ASP A 70 0.48 -11.41 48.69
CA ASP A 70 -0.41 -10.31 49.10
C ASP A 70 -1.46 -10.02 48.00
N PRO A 71 -2.77 -10.13 48.31
CA PRO A 71 -3.84 -9.84 47.36
C PRO A 71 -3.79 -8.41 46.77
N GLY A 72 -3.18 -7.46 47.49
CA GLY A 72 -2.97 -6.09 47.01
C GLY A 72 -1.91 -6.00 45.92
N ALA A 73 -0.76 -6.66 46.11
CA ALA A 73 0.29 -6.78 45.10
C ALA A 73 -0.19 -7.54 43.85
N ILE A 74 -0.88 -8.66 44.02
CA ILE A 74 -1.43 -9.47 42.92
C ILE A 74 -2.43 -8.66 42.08
N ARG A 75 -3.35 -7.92 42.72
CA ARG A 75 -4.30 -7.06 42.00
C ARG A 75 -3.63 -5.94 41.22
N ARG A 76 -2.57 -5.34 41.78
CA ARG A 76 -1.78 -4.31 41.08
C ARG A 76 -1.04 -4.90 39.88
N ALA A 77 -0.38 -6.04 40.06
CA ALA A 77 0.29 -6.76 38.97
C ALA A 77 -0.68 -7.11 37.83
N ALA A 78 -1.83 -7.70 38.14
CA ALA A 78 -2.85 -8.06 37.15
C ALA A 78 -3.38 -6.84 36.39
N LYS A 79 -3.57 -5.69 37.06
CA LYS A 79 -3.99 -4.44 36.43
C LYS A 79 -2.92 -3.88 35.49
N ILE A 80 -1.65 -3.96 35.87
CA ILE A 80 -0.51 -3.53 35.05
C ILE A 80 -0.39 -4.41 33.81
N GLU A 81 -0.48 -5.73 33.98
CA GLU A 81 -0.43 -6.69 32.89
C GLU A 81 -1.59 -6.51 31.91
N SER A 82 -2.83 -6.37 32.41
CA SER A 82 -4.01 -6.15 31.57
C SER A 82 -3.90 -4.86 30.75
N ARG A 83 -3.47 -3.75 31.37
CA ARG A 83 -3.22 -2.48 30.65
C ARG A 83 -2.07 -2.61 29.66
N GLY A 84 -1.02 -3.34 30.04
CA GLY A 84 0.11 -3.64 29.18
C GLY A 84 -0.31 -4.36 27.90
N LYS A 85 -1.07 -5.47 28.04
CA LYS A 85 -1.60 -6.24 26.92
C LYS A 85 -2.51 -5.41 26.04
N PHE A 86 -3.43 -4.63 26.62
CA PHE A 86 -4.29 -3.74 25.86
C PHE A 86 -3.49 -2.73 25.03
N ASN A 87 -2.46 -2.10 25.61
CA ASN A 87 -1.61 -1.15 24.90
C ASN A 87 -0.77 -1.83 23.81
N GLU A 88 -0.29 -3.05 24.06
CA GLU A 88 0.44 -3.87 23.10
C GLU A 88 -0.44 -4.20 21.88
N GLU A 89 -1.65 -4.71 22.12
CA GLU A 89 -2.63 -5.03 21.08
C GLU A 89 -3.06 -3.79 20.31
N ALA A 90 -3.31 -2.67 21.00
CA ALA A 90 -3.66 -1.41 20.36
C ALA A 90 -2.53 -0.90 19.42
N ALA A 91 -1.27 -1.05 19.82
CA ALA A 91 -0.13 -0.67 18.98
C ALA A 91 -0.01 -1.57 17.73
N LEU A 92 -0.17 -2.88 17.89
CA LEU A 92 -0.17 -3.84 16.77
C LEU A 92 -1.34 -3.59 15.82
N PHE A 93 -2.53 -3.37 16.36
CA PHE A 93 -3.74 -3.12 15.59
C PHE A 93 -3.65 -1.80 14.81
N GLY A 94 -3.25 -0.70 15.46
CA GLY A 94 -3.09 0.59 14.80
C GLY A 94 -2.05 0.56 13.69
N ALA A 95 -0.93 -0.13 13.90
CA ALA A 95 0.08 -0.33 12.86
C ALA A 95 -0.44 -1.22 11.72
N GLY A 96 -1.20 -2.27 12.05
CA GLY A 96 -1.84 -3.15 11.08
C GLY A 96 -2.86 -2.44 10.19
N GLU A 97 -3.71 -1.58 10.75
CA GLU A 97 -4.67 -0.77 9.99
C GLU A 97 -3.97 0.22 9.07
N GLN A 98 -2.94 0.92 9.55
CA GLN A 98 -2.16 1.83 8.71
C GLN A 98 -1.47 1.10 7.56
N ALA A 99 -0.85 -0.05 7.84
CA ALA A 99 -0.24 -0.89 6.82
C ALA A 99 -1.26 -1.44 5.81
N ALA A 100 -2.45 -1.85 6.27
CA ALA A 100 -3.54 -2.27 5.41
C ALA A 100 -4.01 -1.11 4.50
N GLY A 101 -4.13 0.10 5.05
CA GLY A 101 -4.43 1.30 4.27
C GLY A 101 -3.40 1.58 3.18
N LEU A 102 -2.11 1.49 3.50
CA LEU A 102 -1.01 1.66 2.53
C LEU A 102 -1.02 0.58 1.45
N ARG A 103 -1.26 -0.69 1.82
CA ARG A 103 -1.41 -1.80 0.85
C ARG A 103 -2.61 -1.58 -0.07
N ASN A 104 -3.73 -1.09 0.46
CA ASN A 104 -4.92 -0.79 -0.34
C ASN A 104 -4.65 0.36 -1.33
N LYS A 105 -3.94 1.41 -0.91
CA LYS A 105 -3.47 2.47 -1.82
C LYS A 105 -2.55 1.92 -2.91
N GLY A 106 -1.61 1.04 -2.57
CA GLY A 106 -0.75 0.39 -3.55
C GLY A 106 -1.52 -0.50 -4.55
N ARG A 107 -2.54 -1.23 -4.07
CA ARG A 107 -3.44 -1.99 -4.96
C ARG A 107 -4.23 -1.08 -5.88
N ALA A 108 -4.75 0.04 -5.37
CA ALA A 108 -5.45 1.04 -6.16
C ALA A 108 -4.54 1.65 -7.24
N ALA A 109 -3.29 2.00 -6.90
CA ALA A 109 -2.31 2.49 -7.87
C ALA A 109 -2.05 1.46 -8.99
N ARG A 110 -1.84 0.18 -8.66
CA ARG A 110 -1.70 -0.89 -9.68
C ARG A 110 -2.95 -1.07 -10.54
N PHE A 111 -4.13 -0.85 -9.97
CA PHE A 111 -5.38 -0.94 -10.71
C PHE A 111 -5.52 0.23 -11.69
N GLN A 112 -5.24 1.46 -11.24
CA GLN A 112 -5.23 2.66 -12.08
C GLN A 112 -4.20 2.55 -13.22
N GLY A 113 -2.99 2.05 -12.94
CA GLY A 113 -1.97 1.83 -13.97
C GLY A 113 -2.40 0.83 -15.04
N ARG A 114 -3.10 -0.25 -14.66
CA ARG A 114 -3.66 -1.22 -15.61
C ARG A 114 -4.78 -0.63 -16.46
N ILE A 115 -5.66 0.20 -15.87
CA ILE A 115 -6.69 0.92 -16.61
C ILE A 115 -6.05 1.89 -17.61
N ALA A 116 -5.06 2.68 -17.18
CA ALA A 116 -4.36 3.63 -18.03
C ALA A 116 -3.66 2.95 -19.21
N ARG A 117 -3.03 1.79 -18.98
CA ARG A 117 -2.46 0.96 -20.05
C ARG A 117 -3.52 0.50 -21.04
N ASN A 118 -4.65 -0.01 -20.56
CA ASN A 118 -5.74 -0.48 -21.43
C ASN A 118 -6.39 0.67 -22.21
N GLN A 119 -6.56 1.84 -21.60
CA GLN A 119 -7.04 3.05 -22.27
C GLN A 119 -6.06 3.53 -23.33
N GLY A 120 -4.75 3.56 -23.03
CA GLY A 120 -3.71 3.93 -24.00
C GLY A 120 -3.67 2.99 -25.20
N ILE A 121 -3.87 1.68 -24.97
CA ILE A 121 -4.00 0.68 -26.05
C ILE A 121 -5.28 0.91 -26.86
N MET A 122 -6.44 1.08 -26.21
CA MET A 122 -7.71 1.34 -26.90
C MET A 122 -7.68 2.62 -27.74
N GLN A 123 -7.12 3.71 -27.22
CA GLN A 123 -6.94 4.96 -27.96
C GLN A 123 -5.96 4.80 -29.11
N GLY A 124 -4.85 4.07 -28.91
CA GLY A 124 -3.91 3.74 -29.97
C GLY A 124 -4.55 2.94 -31.11
N VAL A 125 -5.37 1.93 -30.78
CA VAL A 125 -6.11 1.12 -31.76
C VAL A 125 -7.23 1.92 -32.44
N GLY A 126 -7.98 2.74 -31.69
CA GLY A 126 -9.00 3.63 -32.25
C GLY A 126 -8.42 4.64 -33.23
N ASN A 127 -7.26 5.22 -32.90
CA ASN A 127 -6.52 6.12 -33.79
C ASN A 127 -5.98 5.38 -35.03
N PHE A 128 -5.54 4.12 -34.89
CA PHE A 128 -5.13 3.29 -36.03
C PHE A 128 -6.31 2.97 -36.96
N LEU A 129 -7.47 2.58 -36.41
CA LEU A 129 -8.67 2.27 -37.19
C LEU A 129 -9.26 3.51 -37.87
N SER A 130 -9.28 4.66 -37.20
CA SER A 130 -9.70 5.95 -37.78
C SER A 130 -8.74 6.38 -38.88
N SER A 131 -7.43 6.33 -38.64
CA SER A 131 -6.43 6.68 -39.67
C SER A 131 -6.51 5.74 -40.89
N GLY A 132 -6.84 4.46 -40.68
CA GLY A 132 -7.06 3.50 -41.75
C GLY A 132 -8.34 3.76 -42.56
N LYS A 133 -9.41 4.24 -41.91
CA LYS A 133 -10.65 4.66 -42.57
C LYS A 133 -10.47 5.95 -43.36
N ASP A 134 -9.68 6.90 -42.87
CA ASP A 134 -9.35 8.14 -43.58
C ASP A 134 -8.42 7.88 -44.78
N ALA A 135 -7.50 6.91 -44.68
CA ALA A 135 -6.68 6.48 -45.80
C ALA A 135 -7.49 5.70 -46.86
N ALA A 136 -8.43 4.84 -46.44
CA ALA A 136 -9.31 4.10 -47.34
C ALA A 136 -10.35 5.02 -48.03
N SER A 137 -10.87 6.03 -47.33
CA SER A 137 -11.76 7.03 -47.92
C SER A 137 -11.03 7.96 -48.89
N ALA A 138 -9.80 8.39 -48.56
CA ALA A 138 -8.96 9.17 -49.48
C ALA A 138 -8.56 8.40 -50.75
N GLY A 139 -8.26 7.10 -50.62
CA GLY A 139 -7.97 6.23 -51.77
C GLY A 139 -9.19 6.01 -52.68
N SER A 140 -10.39 5.88 -52.09
CA SER A 140 -11.66 5.77 -52.83
C SER A 140 -12.02 7.06 -53.58
N SER A 141 -11.71 8.23 -53.02
CA SER A 141 -11.88 9.52 -53.70
C SER A 141 -10.89 9.75 -54.85
N MET A 142 -9.63 9.31 -54.73
CA MET A 142 -8.68 9.39 -55.85
C MET A 142 -9.03 8.42 -57.00
N LEU A 143 -9.55 7.23 -56.69
CA LEU A 143 -9.93 6.26 -57.71
C LEU A 143 -11.15 6.72 -58.53
N LYS A 144 -12.03 7.55 -57.95
CA LYS A 144 -13.15 8.18 -58.67
C LYS A 144 -12.74 9.42 -59.49
N VAL A 145 -11.65 10.09 -59.14
CA VAL A 145 -11.16 11.27 -59.88
C VAL A 145 -10.25 10.88 -61.05
N PHE A 146 -9.58 9.71 -60.99
CA PHE A 146 -8.73 9.20 -62.08
C PHE A 146 -9.40 8.11 -62.95
N GLY A 147 -10.65 7.74 -62.65
CA GLY A 147 -11.40 6.69 -63.36
C GLY A 147 -12.55 7.18 -64.24
N GLY A 148 -12.57 8.46 -64.61
CA GLY A 148 -13.55 9.08 -65.52
C GLY A 148 -12.88 9.67 -66.74
#